data_AF-W2WKM3-F1
#
_entry.id   AF-W2WKM3-F1
#
_cell.length_a   1.000
_cell.length_b   1.000
_cell.length_c   1.000
_cell.angle_alpha   90.00
_cell.angle_beta   90.00
_cell.angle_gamma   90.00
#
_symmetry.space_group_name_H-M   'P 1'
#
loop_
_entity.id
_entity.type
_entity.pdbx_description
1 polymer ?
#
loop_
_entity_poly.entity_id
_entity_poly.type
_entity_poly.pdbx_seq_one_letter_code
_entity_poly.pdbx_strand_id
1 'polypeptide(L)' 'ATLQNIKIKGKKVDVCQWSQGSTSGEPKKLGAGPSGSLCKYSTSTISYA' A
#
# COMPACT_ATOMS: atom_id res chain seq x y z
N ALA A 1 1.26 8.33 0.78
CA ALA A 1 1.50 7.82 2.14
C ALA A 1 2.97 7.43 2.28
N THR A 2 3.56 7.61 3.46
CA THR A 2 4.89 7.11 3.80
C THR A 2 4.77 6.10 4.91
N LEU A 3 5.32 4.90 4.75
CA LEU A 3 5.20 3.80 5.73
C LEU A 3 6.59 3.28 6.12
N GLN A 4 6.78 3.02 7.41
CA GLN A 4 8.03 2.52 7.99
C GLN A 4 7.72 1.60 9.18
N ASN A 5 8.64 0.68 9.49
CA ASN A 5 8.60 -0.25 10.63
C ASN A 5 7.30 -1.09 10.69
N ILE A 6 6.94 -1.69 9.57
CA ILE A 6 5.70 -2.44 9.44
C ILE A 6 5.91 -3.88 9.91
N LYS A 7 5.08 -4.33 10.86
CA LYS A 7 5.00 -5.74 11.30
C LYS A 7 3.64 -6.30 10.94
N ILE A 8 3.61 -7.35 10.14
CA ILE A 8 2.39 -8.04 9.71
C ILE A 8 2.40 -9.43 10.29
N LYS A 9 1.40 -9.75 11.11
CA LYS A 9 1.21 -11.09 11.63
C LYS A 9 0.40 -11.92 10.65
N GLY A 10 0.86 -13.12 10.32
CA GLY A 10 0.14 -14.06 9.45
C GLY A 10 0.49 -13.92 7.97
N LYS A 11 -0.52 -13.87 7.09
CA LYS A 11 -0.32 -13.98 5.64
C LYS A 11 0.19 -12.68 5.02
N LYS A 12 0.83 -12.80 3.85
CA LYS A 12 1.21 -11.66 3.02
C LYS A 12 -0.04 -10.90 2.58
N VAL A 13 -0.01 -9.57 2.72
CA VAL A 13 -1.08 -8.65 2.33
C VAL A 13 -0.51 -7.48 1.54
N ASP A 14 -1.38 -6.84 0.75
CA ASP A 14 -1.08 -5.58 0.09
C ASP A 14 -0.96 -4.47 1.15
N VAL A 15 0.27 -4.04 1.44
CA VAL A 15 0.56 -3.06 2.49
C VAL A 15 0.02 -1.67 2.19
N CYS A 16 0.04 -1.29 0.91
CA CYS A 16 -0.49 -0.02 0.45
C CYS A 16 -1.14 -0.24 -0.90
N GLN A 17 -2.37 0.25 -1.05
CA GLN A 17 -3.12 0.24 -2.30
C GLN A 17 -3.44 1.67 -2.68
N TRP A 18 -3.46 1.96 -3.98
CA TRP A 18 -3.88 3.26 -4.47
C TRP A 18 -4.92 3.11 -5.57
N SER A 19 -5.81 4.09 -5.58
CA SER A 19 -6.97 4.14 -6.46
C SER A 19 -7.08 5.52 -7.10
N GLN A 20 -7.67 5.56 -8.27
CA GLN A 20 -8.10 6.80 -8.89
C GLN A 20 -9.38 7.27 -8.20
N GLY A 21 -9.35 8.48 -7.66
CA GLY A 21 -10.56 9.12 -7.13
C GLY A 21 -11.58 9.35 -8.24
N SER A 22 -12.85 9.15 -7.93
CA SER A 22 -13.97 9.55 -8.79
C SER A 22 -14.84 10.54 -8.05
N THR A 23 -15.33 11.57 -8.75
CA THR A 23 -16.32 12.52 -8.22
C THR A 23 -17.76 11.99 -8.34
N SER A 24 -17.95 10.89 -9.05
CA SER A 24 -19.22 10.19 -9.19
C SER A 24 -18.98 8.68 -9.34
N GLY A 25 -19.56 7.87 -8.46
CA GLY A 25 -19.36 6.42 -8.42
C GLY A 25 -18.12 5.96 -7.66
N GLU A 26 -17.82 4.67 -7.77
CA GLU A 26 -16.77 4.02 -6.99
C GLU A 26 -15.36 4.31 -7.51
N PRO A 27 -14.37 4.54 -6.60
CA PRO A 27 -12.99 4.77 -6.99
C PRO A 27 -12.38 3.49 -7.57
N LYS A 28 -11.62 3.64 -8.66
CA LYS A 28 -11.01 2.51 -9.36
C LYS A 28 -9.67 2.16 -8.73
N LYS A 29 -9.50 0.92 -8.25
CA LYS A 29 -8.18 0.42 -7.83
C LYS A 29 -7.21 0.46 -9.02
N LEU A 30 -6.08 1.15 -8.84
CA LEU A 30 -5.04 1.26 -9.86
C LEU A 30 -3.83 0.37 -9.56
N GLY A 31 -3.54 0.12 -8.28
CA GLY A 31 -2.38 -0.71 -7.93
C GLY A 31 -2.22 -0.95 -6.44
N ALA A 32 -1.19 -1.73 -6.13
CA ALA A 32 -0.77 -2.07 -4.78
C ALA A 32 0.76 -2.20 -4.72
N GLY A 33 1.34 -1.96 -3.55
CA GLY A 33 2.77 -2.09 -3.31
C GLY A 33 3.51 -0.77 -3.06
N PRO A 34 4.85 -0.79 -3.15
CA PRO A 34 5.66 0.42 -3.12
C PRO A 34 5.39 1.25 -4.39
N SER A 35 5.13 2.54 -4.22
CA SER A 35 4.96 3.48 -5.34
C SER A 35 5.61 4.81 -4.99
N GLY A 36 6.45 5.32 -5.89
CA GLY A 36 7.37 6.44 -5.62
C GLY A 36 6.70 7.69 -5.07
N SER A 37 5.50 8.04 -5.54
CA SER A 37 4.74 9.20 -5.06
C SER A 37 3.57 8.81 -4.14
N LEU A 38 2.93 7.66 -4.37
CA LEU A 38 1.67 7.28 -3.72
C LEU A 38 1.89 6.44 -2.45
N CYS A 39 2.78 5.47 -2.50
CA CYS A 39 3.03 4.50 -1.42
C CYS A 39 4.53 4.41 -1.14
N LYS A 40 5.06 5.40 -0.43
CA LYS A 40 6.48 5.54 -0.14
C LYS A 40 6.88 4.62 1.00
N TYR A 41 7.35 3.44 0.66
CA TYR A 41 7.97 2.52 1.60
C TYR A 41 8.93 1.58 0.85
N SER A 42 9.86 0.98 1.59
CA SER A 42 10.71 -0.09 1.07
C SER A 42 10.15 -1.43 1.55
N THR A 43 10.23 -2.47 0.72
CA THR A 43 9.87 -3.83 1.16
C THR A 43 10.73 -4.29 2.34
N SER A 44 11.93 -3.75 2.52
CA SER A 44 12.80 -4.01 3.68
C SER A 44 12.27 -3.48 5.02
N THR A 45 11.30 -2.56 5.01
CA THR A 45 10.66 -2.06 6.24
C THR A 45 9.53 -2.96 6.73
N ILE A 46 9.16 -3.97 5.93
CA ILE A 46 8.11 -4.92 6.25
C ILE A 46 8.74 -6.18 6.84
N SER A 47 8.21 -6.59 7.98
CA SER A 47 8.53 -7.85 8.64
C SER A 47 7.26 -8.65 8.85
N TYR A 48 7.35 -9.95 8.58
CA TYR A 48 6.25 -10.90 8.78
C TYR A 48 6.55 -11.78 9.99
N ALA A 49 5.54 -11.99 10.83
CA ALA A 49 5.61 -12.77 12.06
C ALA A 49 4.51 -13.83 12.12
#